data_AF-A0A957SB17-F1
#
_entry.id   AF-A0A957SB17-F1
#
_cell.length_a   1.000
_cell.length_b   1.000
_cell.length_c   1.000
_cell.angle_alpha   90.00
_cell.angle_beta   90.00
_cell.angle_gamma   90.00
#
_symmetry.space_group_name_H-M   'P 1'
#
loop_
_entity.id
_entity.type
_entity.pdbx_description
1 polymer ?
#
loop_
_entity_poly.entity_id
_entity_poly.type
_entity_poly.pdbx_seq_one_letter_code
_entity_poly.pdbx_strand_id
1 'polypeptide(L)'
;ILEAKYTLRTNDGALLYVTNLGIRHGPLEVLTRIAQGELVDPALYYFRATPRIETGAPQYAWLNDLIMVCSGARTADAVLLDFYAVL
;
A
#
# COMPACT_ATOMS: atom_id res chain seq x y z
N ILE A 1 4.91 -13.06 2.04
CA ILE A 1 3.90 -12.20 2.70
C ILE A 1 4.54 -10.86 3.02
N LEU A 2 3.80 -9.76 2.99
CA LEU A 2 4.28 -8.41 3.25
C LEU A 2 3.49 -7.83 4.41
N GLU A 3 4.16 -7.22 5.38
CA GLU A 3 3.52 -6.43 6.43
C GLU A 3 4.31 -5.14 6.60
N ALA A 4 3.65 -4.01 6.38
CA ALA A 4 4.23 -2.70 6.57
C ALA A 4 3.44 -1.94 7.65
N LYS A 5 4.16 -1.35 8.60
CA LYS A 5 3.62 -0.51 9.67
C LYS A 5 4.35 0.82 9.65
N TYR A 6 3.62 1.90 9.43
CA TYR A 6 4.19 3.24 9.28
C TYR A 6 3.18 4.31 9.67
N THR A 7 3.66 5.53 9.91
CA THR A 7 2.82 6.67 10.23
C THR A 7 2.96 7.72 9.15
N LEU A 8 1.84 8.15 8.59
CA LEU A 8 1.76 9.30 7.69
C LEU A 8 1.45 10.55 8.51
N ARG A 9 1.99 11.70 8.09
CA ARG A 9 1.62 13.01 8.60
C ARG A 9 0.98 13.80 7.48
N THR A 10 -0.25 14.27 7.71
CA THR A 10 -0.95 15.13 6.76
C THR A 10 -0.40 16.56 6.80
N ASN A 11 -0.73 17.37 5.80
CA ASN A 11 -0.28 18.77 5.72
C ASN A 11 -0.83 19.64 6.86
N ASP A 12 -1.99 19.29 7.42
CA ASP A 12 -2.61 19.91 8.60
C ASP A 12 -2.16 19.28 9.93
N GLY A 13 -1.17 18.38 9.91
CA GLY A 13 -0.48 17.87 11.09
C GLY A 13 -1.09 16.63 11.75
N ALA A 14 -2.19 16.08 11.22
CA ALA A 14 -2.76 14.84 11.72
C ALA A 14 -1.82 13.65 11.48
N LEU A 15 -1.81 12.71 12.43
CA LEU A 15 -1.08 11.45 12.33
C LEU A 15 -2.04 10.33 11.95
N LEU A 16 -1.67 9.59 10.91
CA LEU A 16 -2.40 8.42 10.42
C LEU A 16 -1.49 7.21 10.54
N TYR A 17 -1.79 6.31 11.48
CA TYR A 17 -1.07 5.05 11.58
C TYR A 17 -1.63 4.06 10.57
N VAL A 18 -0.77 3.44 9.77
CA VAL A 18 -1.14 2.51 8.71
C VAL A 18 -0.54 1.16 9.01
N THR A 19 -1.39 0.14 9.05
CA THR A 19 -0.97 -1.27 8.95
C THR A 19 -1.41 -1.82 7.61
N ASN A 20 -0.46 -2.19 6.76
CA ASN A 20 -0.72 -2.67 5.40
C ASN A 20 -0.23 -4.11 5.23
N LEU A 21 -1.16 -5.05 5.33
CA LEU A 21 -0.90 -6.48 5.15
C LEU A 21 -1.17 -6.86 3.69
N GLY A 22 -0.18 -7.44 3.01
CA GLY A 22 -0.27 -7.70 1.58
C GLY A 22 0.42 -8.97 1.11
N ILE A 23 0.14 -9.28 -0.15
CA ILE A 23 0.71 -10.41 -0.88
C ILE A 23 1.25 -9.89 -2.21
N ARG A 24 2.46 -10.32 -2.55
CA ARG A 24 3.06 -10.12 -3.86
C ARG A 24 3.57 -11.42 -4.43
N HIS A 25 3.15 -11.77 -5.64
CA HIS A 25 3.64 -12.93 -6.40
C HIS A 25 3.43 -12.70 -7.90
N GLY A 26 4.06 -13.52 -8.73
CA GLY A 26 3.98 -13.42 -10.19
C GLY A 26 4.97 -14.39 -10.84
N PRO A 27 5.07 -14.36 -12.18
CA PRO A 27 6.07 -15.14 -12.90
C PRO A 27 7.49 -14.81 -12.40
N LEU A 28 8.35 -15.82 -12.27
CA LEU A 28 9.70 -15.66 -11.71
C LEU A 28 10.51 -14.61 -12.49
N GLU A 29 10.44 -14.64 -13.82
CA GLU A 29 11.11 -13.68 -14.71
C GLU A 29 10.69 -12.22 -14.43
N VAL A 30 9.40 -11.98 -14.17
CA VAL A 30 8.86 -10.67 -13.83
C VAL A 30 9.38 -10.23 -12.46
N LEU A 31 9.38 -11.13 -11.47
CA LEU A 31 9.86 -10.82 -10.13
C LEU A 31 11.38 -10.57 -10.08
N THR A 32 12.17 -11.28 -10.90
CA THR A 32 13.63 -11.05 -11.01
C THR A 32 13.92 -9.66 -11.55
N ARG A 33 13.21 -9.23 -12.61
CA ARG A 33 13.35 -7.88 -13.17
C ARG A 33 13.01 -6.80 -12.14
N ILE A 34 11.93 -7.00 -11.37
CA ILE A 34 11.57 -6.11 -10.25
C ILE A 34 12.69 -6.07 -9.20
N ALA A 35 13.27 -7.22 -8.84
CA ALA A 35 14.34 -7.30 -7.85
C ALA A 35 15.64 -6.60 -8.31
N GLN A 36 15.86 -6.53 -9.63
CA GLN A 36 16.94 -5.76 -10.26
C GLN A 36 16.63 -4.27 -10.37
N GLY A 37 15.45 -3.83 -9.95
CA GLY A 37 15.02 -2.43 -10.02
C GLY A 37 14.54 -1.99 -11.39
N GLU A 38 14.27 -2.92 -12.31
CA GLU A 38 13.68 -2.57 -13.60
C GLU A 38 12.26 -2.03 -13.43
N LEU A 39 11.88 -1.11 -14.30
CA LEU A 39 10.48 -0.70 -14.43
C LEU A 39 9.69 -1.82 -15.12
N VAL A 40 8.75 -2.40 -14.37
CA VAL A 40 7.91 -3.51 -14.84
C VAL A 40 6.46 -3.10 -14.72
N ASP A 41 5.67 -3.38 -15.76
CA ASP A 41 4.23 -3.12 -15.77
C ASP A 41 3.57 -3.84 -14.56
N PRO A 42 2.92 -3.10 -13.65
CA PRO A 42 2.21 -3.66 -12.49
C PRO A 42 1.12 -4.68 -12.83
N ALA A 43 0.61 -4.68 -14.07
CA ALA A 43 -0.36 -5.68 -14.52
C ALA A 43 0.25 -7.09 -14.68
N LEU A 44 1.58 -7.22 -14.74
CA LEU A 44 2.28 -8.49 -14.95
C LEU A 44 2.52 -9.30 -13.66
N TYR A 45 2.19 -8.74 -12.49
CA TYR A 45 2.32 -9.43 -11.22
C TYR A 45 1.18 -9.06 -10.26
N TYR A 46 0.88 -9.98 -9.35
CA TYR A 46 -0.08 -9.73 -8.30
C TYR A 46 0.60 -8.97 -7.18
N PHE A 47 0.06 -7.81 -6.82
CA PHE A 47 0.47 -7.06 -5.63
C PHE A 47 -0.73 -6.35 -5.01
N ARG A 48 -1.33 -6.97 -3.99
CA ARG A 48 -2.54 -6.48 -3.33
C ARG A 48 -2.41 -6.55 -1.82
N ALA A 49 -3.09 -5.64 -1.13
CA ALA A 49 -3.06 -5.54 0.31
C ALA A 49 -4.39 -5.05 0.89
N THR A 50 -4.56 -5.23 2.20
CA THR A 50 -5.71 -4.75 2.99
C THR A 50 -5.20 -3.75 4.03
N PRO A 51 -5.06 -2.47 3.66
CA PRO A 51 -4.61 -1.46 4.62
C PRO A 51 -5.69 -1.16 5.65
N ARG A 52 -5.25 -0.94 6.88
CA ARG A 52 -6.04 -0.33 7.95
C ARG A 52 -5.40 0.98 8.36
N ILE A 53 -6.21 2.01 8.51
CA ILE A 53 -5.79 3.33 8.98
C ILE A 53 -6.39 3.56 10.36
N GLU A 54 -5.58 4.06 11.29
CA GLU A 54 -5.99 4.45 12.63
C GLU A 54 -5.55 5.89 12.89
N THR A 55 -6.48 6.73 13.34
CA THR A 55 -6.19 8.12 13.71
C THR A 55 -7.08 8.62 14.84
N GLY A 56 -6.51 9.47 15.69
CA GLY A 56 -7.25 10.23 16.70
C GLY A 56 -7.71 11.62 16.22
N ALA A 57 -7.42 12.00 14.97
CA ALA A 57 -7.77 13.31 14.43
C ALA A 57 -9.25 13.37 14.00
N PRO A 58 -10.10 14.21 14.61
CA PRO A 58 -11.55 14.20 14.34
C PRO A 58 -11.91 14.43 12.87
N GLN A 59 -11.16 15.26 12.14
CA GLN A 59 -11.42 15.56 10.73
C GLN A 59 -11.11 14.38 9.78
N TYR A 60 -10.36 13.38 10.25
CA TYR A 60 -10.03 12.16 9.51
C TYR A 60 -10.64 10.90 10.15
N ALA A 61 -11.52 11.06 11.14
CA ALA A 61 -12.10 9.93 11.89
C ALA A 61 -12.85 8.94 10.99
N TRP A 62 -13.38 9.39 9.84
CA TRP A 62 -14.03 8.54 8.84
C TRP A 62 -13.11 7.41 8.32
N LEU A 63 -11.79 7.59 8.35
CA LEU A 63 -10.83 6.55 7.93
C LEU A 63 -10.82 5.34 8.86
N ASN A 64 -11.17 5.52 10.13
CA ASN A 64 -11.20 4.43 11.12
C ASN A 64 -12.30 3.40 10.81
N ASP A 65 -13.34 3.83 10.10
CA ASP A 65 -14.55 3.05 9.84
C ASP A 65 -14.59 2.43 8.43
N LEU A 66 -13.49 2.53 7.67
CA LEU A 66 -13.40 1.99 6.32
C LEU A 66 -12.73 0.62 6.26
N ILE A 67 -13.34 -0.25 5.47
CA ILE A 67 -12.62 -1.38 4.88
C ILE A 67 -11.96 -0.90 3.59
N MET A 68 -10.67 -1.15 3.45
CA MET A 68 -9.90 -0.71 2.31
C MET A 68 -9.16 -1.88 1.64
N VAL A 69 -8.98 -1.75 0.34
CA VAL A 69 -8.09 -2.59 -0.47
C VAL A 69 -7.04 -1.71 -1.14
N CYS A 70 -5.88 -2.29 -1.42
CA CYS A 70 -4.76 -1.59 -2.03
C CYS A 70 -4.21 -2.33 -3.24
N SER A 71 -3.94 -1.59 -4.31
CA SER A 71 -3.14 -2.05 -5.44
C SER A 71 -1.74 -1.48 -5.34
N GLY A 72 -0.72 -2.34 -5.42
CA GLY A 72 0.68 -1.94 -5.31
C GLY A 72 1.43 -2.04 -6.63
N ALA A 73 2.38 -1.14 -6.82
CA ALA A 73 3.40 -1.18 -7.87
C ALA A 73 4.78 -0.94 -7.27
N ARG A 74 5.81 -1.53 -7.87
CA ARG A 74 7.21 -1.38 -7.46
C ARG A 74 8.00 -0.61 -8.50
N THR A 75 8.75 0.39 -8.04
CA THR A 75 9.89 0.96 -8.76
C THR A 75 11.19 0.52 -8.07
N ALA A 76 12.33 0.91 -8.65
CA ALA A 76 13.65 0.64 -8.08
C ALA A 76 13.77 1.13 -6.62
N ASP A 77 13.20 2.29 -6.33
CA ASP A 77 13.40 3.07 -5.11
C ASP A 77 12.13 3.24 -4.27
N ALA A 78 10.96 2.99 -4.83
CA ALA A 78 9.69 3.25 -4.17
C ALA A 78 8.68 2.11 -4.32
N VAL A 79 7.66 2.15 -3.46
CA VAL A 79 6.43 1.39 -3.62
C VAL A 79 5.32 2.40 -3.84
N LEU A 80 4.65 2.30 -4.97
CA LEU A 80 3.46 3.08 -5.25
C LEU A 80 2.26 2.27 -4.79
N LEU A 81 1.35 2.89 -4.04
CA LEU A 81 0.21 2.23 -3.45
C LEU A 81 -1.04 3.07 -3.70
N ASP A 82 -2.01 2.49 -4.42
CA ASP A 82 -3.33 3.06 -4.59
C ASP A 82 -4.26 2.44 -3.56
N PHE A 83 -4.89 3.27 -2.73
CA PHE A 83 -5.80 2.86 -1.66
C PHE A 83 -7.24 3.12 -2.10
N TYR A 84 -8.11 2.13 -1.92
CA TYR A 84 -9.52 2.20 -2.30
C TYR A 84 -10.39 1.80 -1.11
N ALA A 85 -11.41 2.61 -0.80
CA ALA A 85 -12.46 2.23 0.12
C ALA A 85 -13.42 1.24 -0.54
N VAL A 86 -13.91 0.26 0.22
CA VAL A 86 -15.00 -0.63 -0.19
C VAL A 86 -16.33 0.03 0.18
N LEU A 87 -17.28 0.11 -0.76
CA LEU A 87 -18.61 0.72 -0.61
C LEU A 87 -19.72 -0.32 -0.61
#